data_AF-A0A3M1TMG5-F1
#
_entry.id   AF-A0A3M1TMG5-F1
#
_cell.length_a   1.000
_cell.length_b   1.000
_cell.length_c   1.000
_cell.angle_alpha   90.00
_cell.angle_beta   90.00
_cell.angle_gamma   90.00
#
_symmetry.space_group_name_H-M   'P 1'
#
loop_
_entity.id
_entity.type
_entity.pdbx_description
1 polymer ?
#
loop_
_entity_poly.entity_id
_entity_poly.type
_entity_poly.pdbx_seq_one_letter_code
_entity_poly.pdbx_strand_id
1 'polypeptide(L)'
;MKPALRLASCAVAIAAAGLLPPRDASGYAIEVHKDFYDLAFGGRDAGRSVQPPAAEDLVAFRRFVYDRAAAHPDFRKRWPSFERFDAAAFKEFLLLNPGKRVVGIDHVPADRPTDVRTVVREGSVDPDNDERNQDRLYLDGNEVRLDPFGRAVPYDPRTVWFGGLTGIPSQFDAHGATLRTGKKGGGLWTALRAPEQFARPPVPLGSAPEFSETYTELAMIAALRGGPGGEWLALTFGGNNLHGIEDLGNQIHTTVLGIPEFFLDAKLTHTWLRIRNMFASRAPDPASLGFVPPARLTTDQVNQAMALIKAGKEDQVDPKIRWALGKEPKGQPTDTELGIRIIGNHHRLLEDFVQEQYLAGARAIEAGHPERALPAVRDLIRRAQAGDDAFERRCRNALARAGLGARAKGQTPYARVIAEVMIEASAPEAAPIYRATRKISKKSLQRGGVYDKQLGHDVMDFVELEGNEKHVRTIWELSARAFARVVSAIRLWDEVFQRETSDVAAGSPEALARAAAIVDRLVERQLAALEAAEARRRDYLQEVETRWREEKEAASRPGFLSRIKGWFRGR
;
A
#
# COMPACT_ATOMS: atom_id res chain seq x y z
N MET A 1 -19.43 22.50 68.99
CA MET A 1 -17.99 22.85 68.90
C MET A 1 -17.31 21.86 67.99
N LYS A 2 -16.65 22.35 66.93
CA LYS A 2 -15.86 21.56 65.96
C LYS A 2 -14.48 21.20 66.56
N PRO A 3 -13.80 20.21 65.98
CA PRO A 3 -12.50 20.48 65.40
C PRO A 3 -12.47 20.19 63.90
N ALA A 4 -11.61 20.94 63.23
CA ALA A 4 -11.45 21.04 61.79
C ALA A 4 -10.05 20.56 61.37
N LEU A 5 -9.84 20.46 60.05
CA LEU A 5 -8.56 20.30 59.30
C LEU A 5 -7.95 18.87 59.31
N ARG A 6 -7.54 18.24 58.19
CA ARG A 6 -7.15 18.72 56.85
C ARG A 6 -7.48 17.68 55.76
N LEU A 7 -8.13 18.12 54.68
CA LEU A 7 -8.18 17.47 53.37
C LEU A 7 -7.67 18.48 52.34
N ALA A 8 -6.46 18.26 51.86
CA ALA A 8 -5.79 18.94 50.74
C ALA A 8 -4.63 17.98 50.37
N SER A 9 -4.38 17.51 49.15
CA SER A 9 -4.67 18.05 47.83
C SER A 9 -4.55 16.89 46.82
N CYS A 10 -5.54 16.66 45.97
CA CYS A 10 -5.42 15.84 44.75
C CYS A 10 -6.39 16.38 43.71
N ALA A 11 -6.11 17.59 43.23
CA ALA A 11 -6.91 18.22 42.18
C ALA A 11 -6.09 19.25 41.40
N VAL A 12 -5.02 18.84 40.71
CA VAL A 12 -4.47 19.54 39.53
C VAL A 12 -3.71 18.53 38.66
N ALA A 13 -4.38 17.84 37.75
CA ALA A 13 -3.74 17.12 36.63
C ALA A 13 -4.72 16.79 35.47
N ILE A 14 -5.68 17.68 35.17
CA ILE A 14 -6.65 17.44 34.06
C ILE A 14 -6.65 18.55 32.99
N ALA A 15 -5.87 19.62 33.12
CA ALA A 15 -5.93 20.76 32.19
C ALA A 15 -4.69 21.00 31.32
N ALA A 16 -3.95 19.95 30.93
CA ALA A 16 -2.81 20.08 30.01
C ALA A 16 -2.75 19.02 28.88
N ALA A 17 -3.81 18.23 28.68
CA ALA A 17 -3.91 17.28 27.56
C ALA A 17 -4.62 17.85 26.32
N GLY A 18 -5.11 19.09 26.38
CA GLY A 18 -5.95 19.71 25.35
C GLY A 18 -5.23 20.58 24.30
N LEU A 19 -3.89 20.57 24.26
CA LEU A 19 -3.09 21.40 23.34
C LEU A 19 -1.99 20.61 22.60
N LEU A 20 -2.10 19.29 22.50
CA LEU A 20 -1.33 18.58 21.50
C LEU A 20 -2.04 18.75 20.17
N PRO A 21 -1.37 19.26 19.11
CA PRO A 21 -1.94 19.22 17.77
C PRO A 21 -2.33 17.76 17.47
N PRO A 22 -3.39 17.52 16.68
CA PRO A 22 -3.69 16.18 16.20
C PRO A 22 -2.38 15.61 15.65
N ARG A 23 -1.93 14.48 16.22
CA ARG A 23 -0.83 13.74 15.61
C ARG A 23 -1.35 13.31 14.25
N ASP A 24 -0.70 13.78 13.19
CA ASP A 24 -0.99 13.32 11.85
C ASP A 24 -0.92 11.79 11.86
N ALA A 25 -2.01 11.17 11.44
CA ALA A 25 -2.09 9.73 11.30
C ALA A 25 -1.23 9.36 10.08
N SER A 26 0.00 8.90 10.32
CA SER A 26 0.87 8.38 9.27
C SER A 26 0.47 6.94 8.89
N GLY A 27 0.72 6.56 7.63
CA GLY A 27 0.69 5.18 7.17
C GLY A 27 1.78 4.30 7.81
N TYR A 28 1.79 3.02 7.46
CA TYR A 28 2.61 1.98 8.10
C TYR A 28 4.10 2.24 7.93
N ALA A 29 4.90 2.03 8.99
CA ALA A 29 6.37 2.07 8.96
C ALA A 29 7.04 3.26 8.22
N ILE A 30 6.31 4.34 7.92
CA ILE A 30 6.70 5.44 7.03
C ILE A 30 8.08 6.01 7.36
N GLU A 31 8.37 6.20 8.63
CA GLU A 31 9.61 6.88 9.02
C GLU A 31 10.84 6.00 8.81
N VAL A 32 10.69 4.68 8.75
CA VAL A 32 11.81 3.75 8.43
C VAL A 32 12.25 3.90 6.96
N HIS A 33 11.30 4.14 6.04
CA HIS A 33 11.59 4.36 4.62
C HIS A 33 12.58 5.49 4.41
N LYS A 34 12.45 6.56 5.20
CA LYS A 34 13.38 7.70 5.14
C LYS A 34 14.81 7.30 5.50
N ASP A 35 14.99 6.40 6.46
CA ASP A 35 16.31 6.04 6.97
C ASP A 35 17.08 5.09 6.04
N PHE A 36 16.40 4.36 5.15
CA PHE A 36 17.08 3.46 4.21
C PHE A 36 18.04 4.19 3.27
N TYR A 37 17.71 5.40 2.82
CA TYR A 37 18.62 6.23 2.03
C TYR A 37 19.93 6.52 2.79
N ASP A 38 19.83 6.85 4.07
CA ASP A 38 21.02 7.16 4.88
C ASP A 38 21.84 5.93 5.23
N LEU A 39 21.17 4.81 5.52
CA LEU A 39 21.83 3.52 5.69
C LEU A 39 22.59 3.12 4.42
N ALA A 40 22.03 3.42 3.24
CA ALA A 40 22.65 3.12 1.96
C ALA A 40 23.88 4.00 1.68
N PHE A 41 23.82 5.30 1.94
CA PHE A 41 24.83 6.23 1.44
C PHE A 41 25.64 7.00 2.47
N GLY A 42 25.33 6.89 3.77
CA GLY A 42 26.15 7.43 4.85
C GLY A 42 26.41 8.94 4.77
N GLY A 43 25.45 9.72 4.26
CA GLY A 43 25.59 11.18 4.08
C GLY A 43 26.17 11.62 2.73
N ARG A 44 26.20 10.76 1.70
CA ARG A 44 26.45 11.18 0.31
C ARG A 44 25.56 12.37 -0.05
N ASP A 45 26.13 13.33 -0.78
CA ASP A 45 25.49 14.59 -1.19
C ASP A 45 25.04 15.51 -0.03
N ALA A 46 25.57 15.30 1.19
CA ALA A 46 25.35 16.22 2.30
C ALA A 46 25.72 17.66 1.91
N GLY A 47 24.75 18.58 2.04
CA GLY A 47 24.92 20.00 1.72
C GLY A 47 24.68 20.38 0.26
N ARG A 48 24.39 19.42 -0.64
CA ARG A 48 23.98 19.72 -2.02
C ARG A 48 22.48 20.01 -2.06
N SER A 49 22.12 21.21 -2.53
CA SER A 49 20.72 21.62 -2.70
C SER A 49 20.27 21.56 -4.14
N VAL A 50 19.02 21.17 -4.34
CA VAL A 50 18.34 21.14 -5.63
C VAL A 50 17.14 22.09 -5.63
N GLN A 51 16.86 22.67 -6.78
CA GLN A 51 15.75 23.60 -6.96
C GLN A 51 14.44 22.83 -7.20
N PRO A 52 13.38 23.07 -6.43
CA PRO A 52 12.06 22.52 -6.74
C PRO A 52 11.55 23.04 -8.08
N PRO A 53 10.77 22.25 -8.84
CA PRO A 53 10.09 22.74 -10.05
C PRO A 53 8.98 23.73 -9.70
N ALA A 54 8.70 24.66 -10.59
CA ALA A 54 7.47 25.46 -10.54
C ALA A 54 6.27 24.65 -11.07
N ALA A 55 5.05 25.19 -10.92
CA ALA A 55 3.84 24.50 -11.39
C ALA A 55 3.86 24.29 -12.92
N GLU A 56 4.37 25.26 -13.66
CA GLU A 56 4.58 25.20 -15.10
C GLU A 56 5.59 24.12 -15.51
N ASP A 57 6.57 23.81 -14.68
CA ASP A 57 7.56 22.76 -14.96
C ASP A 57 6.94 21.37 -14.85
N LEU A 58 6.00 21.16 -13.91
CA LEU A 58 5.21 19.93 -13.84
C LEU A 58 4.35 19.75 -15.10
N VAL A 59 3.73 20.83 -15.58
CA VAL A 59 2.96 20.84 -16.83
C VAL A 59 3.88 20.55 -18.02
N ALA A 60 5.08 21.13 -18.06
CA ALA A 60 6.04 20.93 -19.14
C ALA A 60 6.63 19.51 -19.15
N PHE A 61 6.81 18.88 -17.99
CA PHE A 61 7.18 17.47 -17.88
C PHE A 61 6.05 16.57 -18.41
N ARG A 62 4.81 16.80 -17.98
CA ARG A 62 3.64 16.06 -18.49
C ARG A 62 3.46 16.26 -20.00
N ARG A 63 3.69 17.46 -20.51
CA ARG A 63 3.64 17.77 -21.94
C ARG A 63 4.65 16.96 -22.75
N PHE A 64 5.88 16.83 -22.25
CA PHE A 64 6.90 16.01 -22.88
C PHE A 64 6.46 14.54 -23.01
N VAL A 65 5.89 13.97 -21.93
CA VAL A 65 5.34 12.61 -21.97
C VAL A 65 4.20 12.52 -22.99
N TYR A 66 3.26 13.47 -22.95
CA TYR A 66 2.11 13.51 -23.87
C TYR A 66 2.53 13.57 -25.33
N ASP A 67 3.43 14.48 -25.71
CA ASP A 67 3.81 14.69 -27.12
C ASP A 67 4.39 13.42 -27.73
N ARG A 68 5.14 12.64 -26.94
CA ARG A 68 5.65 11.35 -27.39
C ARG A 68 4.56 10.28 -27.37
N ALA A 69 3.82 10.15 -26.28
CA ALA A 69 2.79 9.15 -26.09
C ALA A 69 1.65 9.25 -27.11
N ALA A 70 1.30 10.48 -27.51
CA ALA A 70 0.28 10.76 -28.50
C ALA A 70 0.60 10.17 -29.88
N ALA A 71 1.84 9.76 -30.17
CA ALA A 71 2.16 9.02 -31.39
C ALA A 71 1.54 7.61 -31.41
N HIS A 72 1.25 7.02 -30.24
CA HIS A 72 0.59 5.73 -30.12
C HIS A 72 -0.93 5.87 -30.34
N PRO A 73 -1.54 5.16 -31.32
CA PRO A 73 -2.96 5.33 -31.65
C PRO A 73 -3.90 5.10 -30.47
N ASP A 74 -3.68 4.05 -29.68
CA ASP A 74 -4.53 3.74 -28.52
C ASP A 74 -4.40 4.75 -27.39
N PHE A 75 -3.22 5.36 -27.21
CA PHE A 75 -3.05 6.47 -26.28
C PHE A 75 -3.86 7.68 -26.74
N ARG A 76 -3.72 8.07 -28.02
CA ARG A 76 -4.44 9.22 -28.60
C ARG A 76 -5.96 9.00 -28.59
N LYS A 77 -6.41 7.75 -28.71
CA LYS A 77 -7.84 7.40 -28.57
C LYS A 77 -8.37 7.71 -27.16
N ARG A 78 -7.58 7.45 -26.11
CA ARG A 78 -7.94 7.75 -24.72
C ARG A 78 -7.80 9.25 -24.40
N TRP A 79 -6.70 9.86 -24.83
CA TRP A 79 -6.38 11.27 -24.57
C TRP A 79 -6.07 12.02 -25.88
N PRO A 80 -7.10 12.55 -26.58
CA PRO A 80 -6.96 13.05 -27.94
C PRO A 80 -6.22 14.38 -28.07
N SER A 81 -6.11 15.14 -26.98
CA SER A 81 -5.37 16.40 -26.92
C SER A 81 -4.67 16.55 -25.58
N PHE A 82 -3.68 17.45 -25.48
CA PHE A 82 -2.94 17.69 -24.24
C PHE A 82 -3.84 18.27 -23.14
N GLU A 83 -4.85 19.07 -23.52
CA GLU A 83 -5.84 19.64 -22.61
C GLU A 83 -6.72 18.55 -21.97
N ARG A 84 -6.85 17.38 -22.61
CA ARG A 84 -7.50 16.19 -22.08
C ARG A 84 -6.53 15.29 -21.30
N PHE A 85 -5.24 15.61 -21.29
CA PHE A 85 -4.20 14.92 -20.54
C PHE A 85 -3.68 15.82 -19.42
N ASP A 86 -4.57 16.21 -18.52
CA ASP A 86 -4.26 16.97 -17.31
C ASP A 86 -3.60 16.08 -16.23
N ALA A 87 -3.44 16.61 -15.01
CA ALA A 87 -2.81 15.86 -13.92
C ALA A 87 -3.62 14.62 -13.51
N ALA A 88 -4.96 14.68 -13.56
CA ALA A 88 -5.83 13.55 -13.25
C ALA A 88 -5.70 12.44 -14.31
N ALA A 89 -5.70 12.81 -15.59
CA ALA A 89 -5.47 11.89 -16.70
C ALA A 89 -4.05 11.28 -16.68
N PHE A 90 -3.05 12.05 -16.27
CA PHE A 90 -1.69 11.51 -16.10
C PHE A 90 -1.61 10.51 -14.95
N LYS A 91 -2.30 10.76 -13.82
CA LYS A 91 -2.43 9.78 -12.73
C LYS A 91 -3.14 8.51 -13.19
N GLU A 92 -4.22 8.64 -13.95
CA GLU A 92 -4.91 7.48 -14.54
C GLU A 92 -3.98 6.68 -15.45
N PHE A 93 -3.23 7.35 -16.32
CA PHE A 93 -2.22 6.71 -17.17
C PHE A 93 -1.17 5.92 -16.37
N LEU A 94 -0.85 6.38 -15.16
CA LEU A 94 0.09 5.73 -14.25
C LEU A 94 -0.59 4.72 -13.29
N LEU A 95 -1.87 4.41 -13.48
CA LEU A 95 -2.68 3.52 -12.63
C LEU A 95 -2.81 4.00 -11.16
N LEU A 96 -2.67 5.30 -10.95
CA LEU A 96 -2.85 5.97 -9.66
C LEU A 96 -4.29 6.44 -9.49
N ASN A 97 -4.66 6.82 -8.27
CA ASN A 97 -5.95 7.42 -7.98
C ASN A 97 -6.03 8.86 -8.55
N PRO A 98 -6.90 9.15 -9.54
CA PRO A 98 -7.00 10.49 -10.12
C PRO A 98 -7.45 11.57 -9.12
N GLY A 99 -8.16 11.17 -8.05
CA GLY A 99 -8.70 12.06 -7.02
C GLY A 99 -7.75 12.38 -5.87
N LYS A 100 -6.53 11.83 -5.85
CA LYS A 100 -5.50 12.13 -4.83
C LYS A 100 -4.55 13.21 -5.32
N ARG A 101 -3.96 13.98 -4.40
CA ARG A 101 -3.04 15.09 -4.72
C ARG A 101 -1.59 14.61 -4.59
N VAL A 102 -0.96 14.28 -5.71
CA VAL A 102 0.31 13.56 -5.78
C VAL A 102 1.51 14.50 -5.87
N VAL A 103 2.52 14.26 -5.06
CA VAL A 103 3.79 15.02 -5.09
C VAL A 103 4.54 14.73 -6.40
N GLY A 104 5.02 15.79 -7.06
CA GLY A 104 5.71 15.70 -8.36
C GLY A 104 4.78 15.53 -9.57
N ILE A 105 3.45 15.45 -9.36
CA ILE A 105 2.44 15.47 -10.44
C ILE A 105 1.49 16.66 -10.29
N ASP A 106 0.86 16.80 -9.12
CA ASP A 106 -0.11 17.86 -8.84
C ASP A 106 0.53 19.07 -8.15
N HIS A 107 1.57 18.84 -7.35
CA HIS A 107 2.20 19.89 -6.55
C HIS A 107 3.63 19.56 -6.11
N VAL A 108 4.28 20.55 -5.53
CA VAL A 108 5.62 20.48 -4.94
C VAL A 108 5.54 20.98 -3.50
N PRO A 109 6.05 20.23 -2.50
CA PRO A 109 5.90 20.58 -1.09
C PRO A 109 6.84 21.71 -0.63
N ALA A 110 7.94 21.96 -1.35
CA ALA A 110 8.90 23.01 -1.04
C ALA A 110 8.86 24.12 -2.10
N ASP A 111 8.81 25.38 -1.64
CA ASP A 111 8.95 26.59 -2.44
C ASP A 111 10.40 27.10 -2.51
N ARG A 112 11.33 26.37 -1.87
CA ARG A 112 12.73 26.75 -1.71
C ARG A 112 13.69 25.59 -2.01
N PRO A 113 14.96 25.89 -2.33
CA PRO A 113 15.97 24.86 -2.55
C PRO A 113 16.03 23.92 -1.33
N THR A 114 16.01 22.63 -1.60
CA THR A 114 16.00 21.56 -0.58
C THR A 114 17.22 20.68 -0.80
N ASP A 115 17.83 20.17 0.27
CA ASP A 115 18.97 19.27 0.12
C ASP A 115 18.54 17.94 -0.51
N VAL A 116 19.41 17.36 -1.32
CA VAL A 116 19.17 16.13 -2.10
C VAL A 116 18.69 14.99 -1.20
N ARG A 117 19.35 14.83 -0.05
CA ARG A 117 19.00 13.81 0.93
C ARG A 117 17.55 13.97 1.38
N THR A 118 17.12 15.18 1.74
CA THR A 118 15.72 15.45 2.12
C THR A 118 14.75 15.16 0.98
N VAL A 119 15.06 15.54 -0.27
CA VAL A 119 14.17 15.26 -1.42
C VAL A 119 13.95 13.77 -1.62
N VAL A 120 14.99 12.95 -1.54
CA VAL A 120 14.86 11.49 -1.70
C VAL A 120 14.17 10.86 -0.49
N ARG A 121 14.50 11.30 0.73
CA ARG A 121 13.87 10.81 1.98
C ARG A 121 12.36 11.09 2.01
N GLU A 122 11.93 12.30 1.65
CA GLU A 122 10.50 12.60 1.58
C GLU A 122 9.85 11.89 0.39
N GLY A 123 10.55 11.80 -0.74
CA GLY A 123 10.09 11.03 -1.90
C GLY A 123 9.83 9.55 -1.60
N SER A 124 10.57 8.91 -0.68
CA SER A 124 10.32 7.50 -0.31
C SER A 124 9.10 7.27 0.59
N VAL A 125 8.48 8.34 1.10
CA VAL A 125 7.27 8.26 1.91
C VAL A 125 6.06 8.93 1.28
N ASP A 126 6.27 9.76 0.26
CA ASP A 126 5.18 10.43 -0.46
C ASP A 126 4.09 9.46 -0.95
N PRO A 127 4.39 8.24 -1.47
CA PRO A 127 3.35 7.30 -1.92
C PRO A 127 2.31 6.95 -0.85
N ASP A 128 2.72 6.95 0.42
CA ASP A 128 1.83 6.68 1.55
C ASP A 128 1.13 7.93 2.03
N ASN A 129 1.88 9.03 2.13
CA ASN A 129 1.38 10.30 2.63
C ASN A 129 0.30 10.90 1.71
N ASP A 130 0.44 10.76 0.39
CA ASP A 130 -0.54 11.26 -0.57
C ASP A 130 -1.60 10.22 -0.99
N GLU A 131 -1.46 8.98 -0.50
CA GLU A 131 -2.41 7.89 -0.70
C GLU A 131 -2.67 7.56 -2.18
N ARG A 132 -1.74 7.90 -3.10
CA ARG A 132 -1.92 7.77 -4.57
C ARG A 132 -2.33 6.38 -5.03
N ASN A 133 -1.97 5.33 -4.28
CA ASN A 133 -2.25 3.94 -4.61
C ASN A 133 -3.50 3.38 -3.91
N GLN A 134 -4.19 4.18 -3.09
CA GLN A 134 -5.36 3.78 -2.31
C GLN A 134 -6.66 4.28 -2.96
N ASP A 135 -7.79 3.67 -2.56
CA ASP A 135 -9.15 4.10 -2.92
C ASP A 135 -9.37 4.29 -4.44
N ARG A 136 -8.75 3.45 -5.28
CA ARG A 136 -8.83 3.56 -6.74
C ARG A 136 -10.21 3.16 -7.25
N LEU A 137 -11.05 4.15 -7.49
CA LEU A 137 -12.43 3.99 -7.97
C LEU A 137 -12.51 4.12 -9.47
N TYR A 138 -13.44 3.40 -10.09
CA TYR A 138 -13.79 3.63 -11.48
C TYR A 138 -14.66 4.89 -11.59
N LEU A 139 -14.14 5.88 -12.30
CA LEU A 139 -14.78 7.18 -12.46
C LEU A 139 -15.43 7.30 -13.85
N ASP A 140 -16.57 7.99 -13.89
CA ASP A 140 -17.22 8.49 -15.11
C ASP A 140 -17.30 10.02 -14.98
N GLY A 141 -16.32 10.72 -15.53
CA GLY A 141 -16.06 12.12 -15.18
C GLY A 141 -15.69 12.27 -13.71
N ASN A 142 -16.47 13.05 -12.95
CA ASN A 142 -16.27 13.26 -11.51
C ASN A 142 -17.15 12.36 -10.63
N GLU A 143 -17.95 11.47 -11.25
CA GLU A 143 -18.82 10.55 -10.52
C GLU A 143 -18.18 9.18 -10.39
N VAL A 144 -18.32 8.58 -9.21
CA VAL A 144 -17.92 7.21 -8.94
C VAL A 144 -18.97 6.29 -9.55
N ARG A 145 -18.54 5.39 -10.43
CA ARG A 145 -19.44 4.41 -11.03
C ARG A 145 -19.96 3.47 -9.96
N LEU A 146 -21.29 3.28 -9.93
CA LEU A 146 -21.95 2.32 -9.06
C LEU A 146 -22.36 1.07 -9.83
N ASP A 147 -22.32 -0.08 -9.16
CA ASP A 147 -22.86 -1.34 -9.65
C ASP A 147 -24.41 -1.39 -9.47
N PRO A 148 -25.10 -2.43 -9.97
CA PRO A 148 -26.55 -2.58 -9.83
C PRO A 148 -27.07 -2.67 -8.38
N PHE A 149 -26.20 -2.96 -7.41
CA PHE A 149 -26.49 -2.93 -5.97
C PHE A 149 -26.21 -1.56 -5.34
N GLY A 150 -25.76 -0.58 -6.12
CA GLY A 150 -25.34 0.74 -5.63
C GLY A 150 -24.00 0.74 -4.91
N ARG A 151 -23.14 -0.27 -5.15
CA ARG A 151 -21.78 -0.32 -4.60
C ARG A 151 -20.80 0.36 -5.56
N ALA A 152 -19.83 1.05 -5.00
CA ALA A 152 -18.79 1.68 -5.81
C ALA A 152 -17.95 0.63 -6.54
N VAL A 153 -17.69 0.89 -7.82
CA VAL A 153 -16.94 -0.02 -8.69
C VAL A 153 -15.45 0.31 -8.56
N PRO A 154 -14.57 -0.67 -8.25
CA PRO A 154 -13.14 -0.45 -8.23
C PRO A 154 -12.61 -0.16 -9.63
N TYR A 155 -11.53 0.62 -9.71
CA TYR A 155 -10.82 0.87 -10.97
C TYR A 155 -10.33 -0.44 -11.59
N ASP A 156 -9.67 -1.26 -10.79
CA ASP A 156 -9.29 -2.63 -11.11
C ASP A 156 -9.84 -3.58 -10.04
N PRO A 157 -10.79 -4.46 -10.38
CA PRO A 157 -11.33 -5.39 -9.42
C PRO A 157 -10.28 -6.28 -8.78
N ARG A 158 -9.15 -6.60 -9.41
CA ARG A 158 -8.10 -7.43 -8.77
C ARG A 158 -7.65 -6.88 -7.41
N THR A 159 -7.70 -5.56 -7.23
CA THR A 159 -7.38 -4.87 -5.97
C THR A 159 -8.38 -5.16 -4.84
N VAL A 160 -9.63 -5.52 -5.17
CA VAL A 160 -10.69 -5.84 -4.18
C VAL A 160 -10.77 -7.33 -3.82
N TRP A 161 -10.04 -8.23 -4.49
CA TRP A 161 -10.18 -9.68 -4.27
C TRP A 161 -9.62 -10.13 -2.92
N PHE A 162 -8.81 -9.29 -2.27
CA PHE A 162 -8.43 -9.54 -0.88
C PHE A 162 -9.45 -8.99 0.13
N GLY A 163 -10.45 -8.21 -0.29
CA GLY A 163 -11.40 -7.48 0.55
C GLY A 163 -11.43 -5.99 0.17
N GLY A 164 -12.47 -5.27 0.63
CA GLY A 164 -13.05 -4.12 -0.06
C GLY A 164 -12.13 -2.97 -0.50
N LEU A 165 -12.72 -2.02 -1.23
CA LEU A 165 -12.16 -0.80 -1.83
C LEU A 165 -11.14 -0.02 -0.98
N THR A 166 -11.14 -0.26 0.34
CA THR A 166 -10.45 0.52 1.38
C THR A 166 -9.87 -0.38 2.50
N GLY A 167 -9.72 -1.68 2.25
CA GLY A 167 -9.16 -2.64 3.22
C GLY A 167 -7.65 -2.89 3.08
N ILE A 168 -7.06 -3.57 4.07
CA ILE A 168 -5.73 -4.25 4.01
C ILE A 168 -5.40 -4.89 2.64
N PRO A 169 -6.37 -5.44 1.90
CA PRO A 169 -6.26 -5.86 0.49
C PRO A 169 -5.78 -4.85 -0.54
N SER A 170 -6.38 -3.65 -0.55
CA SER A 170 -5.95 -2.54 -1.41
C SER A 170 -4.58 -2.05 -0.98
N GLN A 171 -4.28 -2.14 0.33
CA GLN A 171 -2.95 -1.86 0.87
C GLN A 171 -1.94 -2.91 0.36
N PHE A 172 -2.28 -4.19 0.35
CA PHE A 172 -1.39 -5.21 -0.20
C PHE A 172 -1.12 -5.02 -1.70
N ASP A 173 -2.10 -4.56 -2.48
CA ASP A 173 -1.83 -4.25 -3.89
C ASP A 173 -0.92 -3.02 -4.08
N ALA A 174 -1.04 -2.04 -3.17
CA ALA A 174 -0.23 -0.82 -3.15
C ALA A 174 1.23 -1.05 -2.69
N HIS A 175 1.42 -1.91 -1.69
CA HIS A 175 2.71 -2.11 -1.01
C HIS A 175 3.38 -3.45 -1.32
N GLY A 176 2.61 -4.43 -1.79
CA GLY A 176 3.06 -5.81 -1.87
C GLY A 176 3.22 -6.33 -3.27
N ALA A 177 3.83 -7.52 -3.34
CA ALA A 177 3.73 -8.41 -4.48
C ALA A 177 4.05 -9.85 -4.09
N THR A 178 3.25 -10.78 -4.58
CA THR A 178 3.53 -12.22 -4.41
C THR A 178 4.58 -12.69 -5.41
N LEU A 179 5.29 -13.78 -5.10
CA LEU A 179 6.19 -14.48 -6.05
C LEU A 179 5.58 -14.58 -7.45
N ARG A 180 6.30 -14.15 -8.49
CA ARG A 180 5.83 -14.31 -9.88
C ARG A 180 6.05 -15.74 -10.39
N THR A 181 6.95 -16.48 -9.76
CA THR A 181 7.29 -17.88 -10.08
C THR A 181 6.45 -18.87 -9.27
N GLY A 182 6.37 -20.10 -9.78
CA GLY A 182 5.65 -21.20 -9.14
C GLY A 182 4.15 -21.21 -9.44
N LYS A 183 3.49 -22.32 -9.05
CA LYS A 183 2.04 -22.49 -9.26
C LYS A 183 1.28 -21.88 -8.08
N LYS A 184 0.54 -20.81 -8.36
CA LYS A 184 -0.38 -20.19 -7.39
C LYS A 184 -1.54 -21.11 -7.05
N GLY A 185 -2.00 -21.02 -5.80
CA GLY A 185 -3.14 -21.80 -5.33
C GLY A 185 -3.93 -21.08 -4.24
N GLY A 186 -5.26 -21.11 -4.36
CA GLY A 186 -6.18 -20.58 -3.35
C GLY A 186 -6.65 -21.63 -2.34
N GLY A 187 -6.16 -22.87 -2.41
CA GLY A 187 -6.61 -23.95 -1.55
C GLY A 187 -5.96 -23.95 -0.17
N LEU A 188 -6.61 -24.61 0.80
CA LEU A 188 -6.03 -24.86 2.13
C LEU A 188 -4.68 -25.60 2.03
N TRP A 189 -4.54 -26.52 1.07
CA TRP A 189 -3.28 -27.23 0.84
C TRP A 189 -2.12 -26.32 0.45
N THR A 190 -2.37 -25.30 -0.38
CA THR A 190 -1.35 -24.30 -0.73
C THR A 190 -1.00 -23.48 0.50
N ALA A 191 -1.99 -22.98 1.24
CA ALA A 191 -1.76 -22.26 2.50
C ALA A 191 -0.93 -23.05 3.52
N LEU A 192 -1.09 -24.38 3.57
CA LEU A 192 -0.37 -25.25 4.50
C LEU A 192 1.06 -25.58 4.05
N ARG A 193 1.27 -25.86 2.75
CA ARG A 193 2.55 -26.38 2.24
C ARG A 193 3.47 -25.32 1.62
N ALA A 194 2.88 -24.29 1.04
CA ALA A 194 3.58 -23.24 0.30
C ALA A 194 2.81 -21.91 0.47
N PRO A 195 2.74 -21.36 1.70
CA PRO A 195 2.00 -20.13 1.98
C PRO A 195 2.46 -18.93 1.13
N GLU A 196 3.71 -18.89 0.70
CA GLU A 196 4.27 -17.91 -0.25
C GLU A 196 3.66 -18.01 -1.67
N GLN A 197 3.02 -19.13 -1.99
CA GLN A 197 2.29 -19.36 -3.24
C GLN A 197 0.76 -19.20 -3.08
N PHE A 198 0.29 -18.89 -1.87
CA PHE A 198 -1.13 -18.70 -1.62
C PHE A 198 -1.65 -17.41 -2.23
N ALA A 199 -2.72 -17.51 -3.02
CA ALA A 199 -3.39 -16.39 -3.66
C ALA A 199 -4.86 -16.73 -3.96
N ARG A 200 -5.78 -15.78 -3.72
CA ARG A 200 -7.18 -15.84 -4.14
C ARG A 200 -7.54 -14.54 -4.87
N PRO A 201 -7.69 -14.55 -6.21
CA PRO A 201 -7.62 -15.71 -7.10
C PRO A 201 -6.21 -16.29 -7.17
N PRO A 202 -6.02 -17.55 -7.63
CA PRO A 202 -4.72 -18.19 -7.74
C PRO A 202 -3.89 -17.62 -8.91
N VAL A 203 -3.56 -16.33 -8.82
CA VAL A 203 -2.75 -15.58 -9.78
C VAL A 203 -1.69 -14.78 -9.02
N PRO A 204 -0.60 -14.33 -9.68
CA PRO A 204 0.31 -13.37 -9.08
C PRO A 204 -0.44 -12.07 -8.74
N LEU A 205 -0.11 -11.46 -7.61
CA LEU A 205 -0.79 -10.29 -7.05
C LEU A 205 0.20 -9.21 -6.63
N GLY A 206 -0.32 -8.01 -6.38
CA GLY A 206 0.46 -6.84 -6.03
C GLY A 206 1.19 -6.21 -7.21
N SER A 207 1.50 -4.93 -7.06
CA SER A 207 1.99 -4.05 -8.13
C SER A 207 3.34 -3.39 -7.83
N ALA A 208 3.95 -3.66 -6.67
CA ALA A 208 5.19 -3.00 -6.26
C ALA A 208 6.33 -3.08 -7.31
N PRO A 209 6.60 -4.21 -8.01
CA PRO A 209 7.60 -4.26 -9.07
C PRO A 209 7.29 -3.33 -10.25
N GLU A 210 6.03 -3.30 -10.70
CA GLU A 210 5.58 -2.43 -11.78
C GLU A 210 5.56 -0.95 -11.38
N PHE A 211 5.25 -0.68 -10.11
CA PHE A 211 5.29 0.65 -9.49
C PHE A 211 6.72 1.19 -9.44
N SER A 212 7.67 0.43 -8.88
CA SER A 212 9.10 0.79 -8.82
C SER A 212 9.68 1.05 -10.20
N GLU A 213 9.35 0.22 -11.19
CA GLU A 213 9.78 0.44 -12.57
C GLU A 213 9.19 1.71 -13.18
N THR A 214 7.91 1.97 -12.95
CA THR A 214 7.25 3.17 -13.47
C THR A 214 7.90 4.44 -12.90
N TYR A 215 8.16 4.48 -11.60
CA TYR A 215 8.83 5.64 -10.98
C TYR A 215 10.31 5.74 -11.35
N THR A 216 10.99 4.62 -11.59
CA THR A 216 12.34 4.63 -12.17
C THR A 216 12.35 5.26 -13.56
N GLU A 217 11.44 4.86 -14.44
CA GLU A 217 11.34 5.43 -15.78
C GLU A 217 10.99 6.93 -15.74
N LEU A 218 10.07 7.35 -14.86
CA LEU A 218 9.78 8.77 -14.65
C LEU A 218 11.02 9.54 -14.15
N ALA A 219 11.79 8.96 -13.23
CA ALA A 219 13.03 9.55 -12.75
C ALA A 219 14.07 9.72 -13.87
N MET A 220 14.22 8.70 -14.72
CA MET A 220 15.13 8.75 -15.86
C MET A 220 14.68 9.78 -16.89
N ILE A 221 13.37 9.84 -17.20
CA ILE A 221 12.82 10.84 -18.13
C ILE A 221 13.12 12.25 -17.59
N ALA A 222 12.91 12.50 -16.29
CA ALA A 222 13.18 13.80 -15.68
C ALA A 222 14.67 14.15 -15.74
N ALA A 223 15.56 13.22 -15.40
CA ALA A 223 17.01 13.41 -15.42
C ALA A 223 17.53 13.70 -16.84
N LEU A 224 17.09 12.91 -17.83
CA LEU A 224 17.54 13.02 -19.22
C LEU A 224 16.96 14.25 -19.93
N ARG A 225 15.68 14.57 -19.67
CA ARG A 225 15.04 15.77 -20.22
C ARG A 225 15.71 17.04 -19.66
N GLY A 226 16.03 17.05 -18.38
CA GLY A 226 16.50 18.24 -17.68
C GLY A 226 15.45 19.36 -17.63
N GLY A 227 15.93 20.61 -17.63
CA GLY A 227 15.12 21.81 -17.45
C GLY A 227 14.98 22.22 -15.98
N PRO A 228 14.29 23.35 -15.70
CA PRO A 228 14.06 23.80 -14.32
C PRO A 228 13.37 22.71 -13.51
N GLY A 229 13.91 22.43 -12.31
CA GLY A 229 13.41 21.38 -11.41
C GLY A 229 13.52 19.94 -11.91
N GLY A 230 14.14 19.68 -13.08
CA GLY A 230 14.26 18.32 -13.65
C GLY A 230 15.03 17.35 -12.75
N GLU A 231 16.10 17.83 -12.10
CA GLU A 231 16.83 17.03 -11.11
C GLU A 231 16.00 16.74 -9.86
N TRP A 232 15.25 17.73 -9.35
CA TRP A 232 14.37 17.52 -8.20
C TRP A 232 13.31 16.47 -8.52
N LEU A 233 12.68 16.53 -9.70
CA LEU A 233 11.72 15.50 -10.15
C LEU A 233 12.39 14.13 -10.26
N ALA A 234 13.60 14.05 -10.79
CA ALA A 234 14.34 12.80 -10.87
C ALA A 234 14.58 12.19 -9.48
N LEU A 235 14.95 13.00 -8.50
CA LEU A 235 15.17 12.57 -7.11
C LEU A 235 13.86 12.17 -6.41
N THR A 236 12.78 12.95 -6.58
CA THR A 236 11.47 12.62 -6.02
C THR A 236 10.90 11.34 -6.62
N PHE A 237 10.95 11.17 -7.94
CA PHE A 237 10.54 9.92 -8.58
C PHE A 237 11.47 8.76 -8.21
N GLY A 238 12.77 9.02 -8.04
CA GLY A 238 13.72 8.05 -7.51
C GLY A 238 13.31 7.55 -6.12
N GLY A 239 13.04 8.49 -5.20
CA GLY A 239 12.51 8.20 -3.86
C GLY A 239 11.20 7.40 -3.91
N ASN A 240 10.24 7.81 -4.74
CA ASN A 240 8.99 7.07 -4.94
C ASN A 240 9.24 5.62 -5.39
N ASN A 241 10.25 5.37 -6.23
CA ASN A 241 10.64 4.01 -6.60
C ASN A 241 11.23 3.23 -5.40
N LEU A 242 12.04 3.90 -4.56
CA LEU A 242 12.65 3.27 -3.38
C LEU A 242 11.58 2.73 -2.43
N HIS A 243 10.49 3.48 -2.24
CA HIS A 243 9.33 3.04 -1.45
C HIS A 243 8.89 1.60 -1.79
N GLY A 244 8.66 1.32 -3.08
CA GLY A 244 8.25 -0.02 -3.53
C GLY A 244 9.33 -1.09 -3.34
N ILE A 245 10.61 -0.74 -3.40
CA ILE A 245 11.73 -1.68 -3.12
C ILE A 245 11.82 -1.97 -1.61
N GLU A 246 11.65 -0.93 -0.80
CA GLU A 246 11.70 -0.98 0.67
C GLU A 246 10.57 -1.85 1.22
N ASP A 247 9.34 -1.67 0.72
CA ASP A 247 8.21 -2.52 1.09
C ASP A 247 8.47 -3.99 0.76
N LEU A 248 8.99 -4.30 -0.44
CA LEU A 248 9.29 -5.69 -0.81
C LEU A 248 10.40 -6.32 0.03
N GLY A 249 11.25 -5.50 0.66
CA GLY A 249 12.20 -5.94 1.67
C GLY A 249 11.51 -6.51 2.90
N ASN A 250 10.41 -5.90 3.33
CA ASN A 250 9.60 -6.38 4.43
C ASN A 250 8.80 -7.62 4.02
N GLN A 251 9.11 -8.75 4.66
CA GLN A 251 8.67 -10.07 4.18
C GLN A 251 7.15 -10.23 4.17
N ILE A 252 6.43 -9.50 5.03
CA ILE A 252 4.97 -9.55 5.09
C ILE A 252 4.29 -8.90 3.88
N HIS A 253 4.97 -8.04 3.10
CA HIS A 253 4.45 -7.50 1.84
C HIS A 253 4.66 -8.45 0.65
N THR A 254 5.32 -9.59 0.86
CA THR A 254 5.60 -10.56 -0.21
C THR A 254 4.71 -11.81 -0.20
N THR A 255 3.79 -11.88 0.76
CA THR A 255 2.78 -12.94 0.88
C THR A 255 1.43 -12.37 1.33
N VAL A 256 0.36 -13.04 0.92
CA VAL A 256 -1.01 -12.67 1.28
C VAL A 256 -1.39 -13.17 2.67
N LEU A 257 -1.07 -14.43 2.97
CA LEU A 257 -1.60 -15.12 4.14
C LEU A 257 -0.60 -15.19 5.29
N GLY A 258 0.69 -15.28 4.95
CA GLY A 258 1.71 -15.63 5.92
C GLY A 258 1.68 -17.09 6.34
N ILE A 259 0.64 -17.51 7.09
CA ILE A 259 0.61 -18.80 7.78
C ILE A 259 -0.81 -19.41 7.92
N PRO A 260 -0.95 -20.75 7.90
CA PRO A 260 -2.25 -21.43 8.04
C PRO A 260 -2.89 -21.26 9.43
N GLU A 261 -2.12 -20.95 10.46
CA GLU A 261 -2.59 -20.73 11.83
C GLU A 261 -3.63 -19.59 11.90
N PHE A 262 -3.52 -18.57 11.07
CA PHE A 262 -4.51 -17.48 11.01
C PHE A 262 -5.88 -17.94 10.52
N PHE A 263 -5.94 -18.90 9.59
CA PHE A 263 -7.22 -19.50 9.19
C PHE A 263 -7.87 -20.28 10.31
N LEU A 264 -7.06 -21.02 11.08
CA LEU A 264 -7.56 -21.78 12.21
C LEU A 264 -8.13 -20.84 13.28
N ASP A 265 -7.40 -19.78 13.59
CA ASP A 265 -7.82 -18.75 14.53
C ASP A 265 -9.13 -18.08 14.09
N ALA A 266 -9.24 -17.72 12.81
CA ALA A 266 -10.46 -17.13 12.25
C ALA A 266 -11.65 -18.09 12.34
N LYS A 267 -11.45 -19.38 12.01
CA LYS A 267 -12.51 -20.39 12.05
C LYS A 267 -12.98 -20.69 13.47
N LEU A 268 -12.06 -20.80 14.42
CA LEU A 268 -12.37 -20.98 15.83
C LEU A 268 -13.14 -19.77 16.39
N THR A 269 -12.67 -18.56 16.07
CA THR A 269 -13.33 -17.31 16.47
C THR A 269 -14.73 -17.20 15.90
N HIS A 270 -14.90 -17.46 14.60
CA HIS A 270 -16.21 -17.46 13.95
C HIS A 270 -17.18 -18.45 14.60
N THR A 271 -16.71 -19.67 14.88
CA THR A 271 -17.52 -20.71 15.53
C THR A 271 -17.96 -20.27 16.93
N TRP A 272 -17.05 -19.69 17.71
CA TRP A 272 -17.36 -19.16 19.03
C TRP A 272 -18.38 -18.01 18.97
N LEU A 273 -18.21 -17.05 18.05
CA LEU A 273 -19.15 -15.95 17.85
C LEU A 273 -20.55 -16.46 17.47
N ARG A 274 -20.63 -17.46 16.60
CA ARG A 274 -21.91 -18.10 16.23
C ARG A 274 -22.61 -18.70 17.44
N ILE A 275 -21.89 -19.46 18.27
CA ILE A 275 -22.45 -20.08 19.48
C ILE A 275 -22.91 -19.00 20.46
N ARG A 276 -22.06 -18.00 20.75
CA ARG A 276 -22.38 -16.92 21.70
C ARG A 276 -23.62 -16.14 21.30
N ASN A 277 -23.78 -15.90 20.00
CA ASN A 277 -24.82 -15.05 19.47
C ASN A 277 -26.06 -15.85 18.98
N MET A 278 -26.13 -17.16 19.22
CA MET A 278 -27.33 -17.96 18.93
C MET A 278 -28.59 -17.42 19.61
N PHE A 279 -28.42 -16.67 20.71
CA PHE A 279 -29.50 -16.05 21.47
C PHE A 279 -29.54 -14.51 21.35
N ALA A 280 -28.69 -13.92 20.52
CA ALA A 280 -28.72 -12.47 20.29
C ALA A 280 -29.90 -12.12 19.38
N SER A 281 -30.52 -10.95 19.61
CA SER A 281 -31.51 -10.41 18.69
C SER A 281 -30.91 -10.25 17.30
N ARG A 282 -31.73 -10.49 16.27
CA ARG A 282 -31.32 -10.33 14.87
C ARG A 282 -30.86 -8.89 14.68
N ALA A 283 -29.70 -8.71 14.04
CA ALA A 283 -29.22 -7.37 13.68
C ALA A 283 -30.31 -6.64 12.88
N PRO A 284 -30.56 -5.34 13.14
CA PRO A 284 -31.49 -4.55 12.37
C PRO A 284 -31.12 -4.59 10.89
N ASP A 285 -32.15 -4.59 10.05
CA ASP A 285 -31.98 -4.56 8.60
C ASP A 285 -31.22 -3.28 8.19
N PRO A 286 -30.13 -3.35 7.41
CA PRO A 286 -29.36 -2.16 7.03
C PRO A 286 -30.22 -1.06 6.40
N ALA A 287 -31.25 -1.42 5.62
CA ALA A 287 -32.15 -0.43 5.04
C ALA A 287 -32.95 0.36 6.09
N SER A 288 -33.33 -0.29 7.21
CA SER A 288 -34.00 0.38 8.34
C SER A 288 -33.12 1.39 9.07
N LEU A 289 -31.80 1.26 8.93
CA LEU A 289 -30.79 2.19 9.45
C LEU A 289 -30.35 3.23 8.41
N GLY A 290 -31.01 3.29 7.25
CA GLY A 290 -30.71 4.24 6.17
C GLY A 290 -29.58 3.82 5.23
N PHE A 291 -29.01 2.62 5.39
CA PHE A 291 -28.00 2.08 4.45
C PHE A 291 -28.71 1.59 3.18
N VAL A 292 -28.91 2.52 2.25
CA VAL A 292 -29.54 2.28 0.96
C VAL A 292 -28.63 2.77 -0.17
N PRO A 293 -28.77 2.21 -1.40
CA PRO A 293 -28.05 2.69 -2.57
C PRO A 293 -28.15 4.22 -2.75
N PRO A 294 -27.03 4.96 -2.88
CA PRO A 294 -27.08 6.36 -3.26
C PRO A 294 -27.43 6.49 -4.75
N ALA A 295 -28.11 7.58 -5.12
CA ALA A 295 -28.41 7.89 -6.51
C ALA A 295 -27.16 8.30 -7.31
N ARG A 296 -26.20 8.94 -6.63
CA ARG A 296 -24.90 9.37 -7.16
C ARG A 296 -23.88 9.38 -6.03
N LEU A 297 -22.61 9.24 -6.39
CA LEU A 297 -21.49 9.31 -5.47
C LEU A 297 -20.35 10.07 -6.14
N THR A 298 -19.82 11.11 -5.51
CA THR A 298 -18.66 11.87 -6.03
C THR A 298 -17.37 11.42 -5.38
N THR A 299 -16.24 11.72 -6.01
CA THR A 299 -14.90 11.50 -5.43
C THR A 299 -14.72 12.22 -4.11
N ASP A 300 -15.18 13.48 -4.00
CA ASP A 300 -15.10 14.26 -2.76
C ASP A 300 -15.86 13.63 -1.61
N GLN A 301 -17.06 13.10 -1.89
CA GLN A 301 -17.85 12.37 -0.90
C GLN A 301 -17.12 11.13 -0.40
N VAL A 302 -16.47 10.39 -1.29
CA VAL A 302 -15.66 9.23 -0.89
C VAL A 302 -14.44 9.65 -0.09
N ASN A 303 -13.68 10.66 -0.54
CA ASN A 303 -12.50 11.14 0.16
C ASN A 303 -12.82 11.61 1.59
N GLN A 304 -13.92 12.37 1.77
CA GLN A 304 -14.38 12.81 3.08
C GLN A 304 -14.81 11.64 3.97
N ALA A 305 -15.57 10.68 3.41
CA ALA A 305 -15.97 9.47 4.12
C ALA A 305 -14.75 8.65 4.55
N MET A 306 -13.75 8.54 3.70
CA MET A 306 -12.52 7.80 3.97
C MET A 306 -11.66 8.45 5.05
N ALA A 307 -11.55 9.78 5.05
CA ALA A 307 -10.88 10.51 6.13
C ALA A 307 -11.56 10.24 7.48
N LEU A 308 -12.90 10.25 7.54
CA LEU A 308 -13.65 9.93 8.75
C LEU A 308 -13.47 8.47 9.19
N ILE A 309 -13.53 7.52 8.25
CA ILE A 309 -13.33 6.09 8.54
C ILE A 309 -11.94 5.83 9.11
N LYS A 310 -10.89 6.39 8.49
CA LYS A 310 -9.50 6.28 8.96
C LYS A 310 -9.32 6.88 10.35
N ALA A 311 -10.01 8.01 10.62
CA ALA A 311 -10.03 8.63 11.95
C ALA A 311 -10.89 7.89 13.00
N GLY A 312 -11.44 6.70 12.70
CA GLY A 312 -12.30 5.94 13.61
C GLY A 312 -13.70 6.55 13.82
N LYS A 313 -14.10 7.50 12.96
CA LYS A 313 -15.38 8.24 13.01
C LYS A 313 -16.36 7.73 11.95
N GLU A 314 -16.39 6.41 11.76
CA GLU A 314 -17.22 5.77 10.73
C GLU A 314 -18.73 6.01 10.96
N ASP A 315 -19.16 6.26 12.19
CA ASP A 315 -20.52 6.64 12.56
C ASP A 315 -20.94 8.03 12.05
N GLN A 316 -19.98 8.89 11.71
CA GLN A 316 -20.21 10.24 11.15
C GLN A 316 -20.38 10.23 9.63
N VAL A 317 -20.17 9.09 8.97
CA VAL A 317 -20.32 8.97 7.51
C VAL A 317 -21.77 8.67 7.16
N ASP A 318 -22.29 9.39 6.15
CA ASP A 318 -23.65 9.16 5.61
C ASP A 318 -23.88 7.65 5.32
N PRO A 319 -24.96 7.05 5.85
CA PRO A 319 -25.25 5.63 5.66
C PRO A 319 -25.31 5.16 4.20
N LYS A 320 -25.72 6.04 3.25
CA LYS A 320 -25.74 5.73 1.82
C LYS A 320 -24.33 5.67 1.23
N ILE A 321 -23.44 6.55 1.69
CA ILE A 321 -22.03 6.51 1.28
C ILE A 321 -21.38 5.24 1.86
N ARG A 322 -21.63 4.93 3.13
CA ARG A 322 -21.17 3.68 3.74
C ARG A 322 -21.69 2.45 3.01
N TRP A 323 -22.96 2.46 2.59
CA TRP A 323 -23.51 1.42 1.72
C TRP A 323 -22.70 1.32 0.42
N ALA A 324 -22.48 2.41 -0.29
CA ALA A 324 -21.70 2.34 -1.53
C ALA A 324 -20.27 1.81 -1.32
N LEU A 325 -19.66 2.08 -0.16
CA LEU A 325 -18.31 1.62 0.19
C LEU A 325 -18.24 0.20 0.80
N GLY A 326 -19.37 -0.49 1.02
CA GLY A 326 -19.36 -1.81 1.66
C GLY A 326 -19.12 -1.77 3.17
N LYS A 327 -19.46 -0.66 3.80
CA LYS A 327 -19.18 -0.31 5.22
C LYS A 327 -20.45 -0.19 6.06
N GLU A 328 -21.58 -0.75 5.62
CA GLU A 328 -22.75 -0.91 6.47
C GLU A 328 -22.45 -1.83 7.66
N PRO A 329 -23.17 -1.68 8.80
CA PRO A 329 -23.13 -2.63 9.89
C PRO A 329 -23.48 -4.03 9.34
N LYS A 330 -22.45 -4.86 9.17
CA LYS A 330 -22.64 -6.27 8.88
C LYS A 330 -23.04 -6.98 10.17
N GLY A 331 -23.71 -8.11 10.03
CA GLY A 331 -23.97 -9.01 11.14
C GLY A 331 -22.69 -9.59 11.72
N GLN A 332 -22.68 -10.88 12.04
CA GLN A 332 -21.44 -11.51 12.46
C GLN A 332 -20.43 -11.52 11.30
N PRO A 333 -19.15 -11.18 11.57
CA PRO A 333 -18.13 -11.24 10.54
C PRO A 333 -17.98 -12.68 10.07
N THR A 334 -17.78 -12.84 8.77
CA THR A 334 -17.45 -14.13 8.16
C THR A 334 -16.08 -14.61 8.64
N ASP A 335 -15.80 -15.90 8.46
CA ASP A 335 -14.47 -16.45 8.72
C ASP A 335 -13.37 -15.78 7.86
N THR A 336 -13.71 -15.39 6.63
CA THR A 336 -12.82 -14.66 5.72
C THR A 336 -12.53 -13.25 6.24
N GLU A 337 -13.55 -12.50 6.68
CA GLU A 337 -13.36 -11.17 7.26
C GLU A 337 -12.55 -11.21 8.56
N LEU A 338 -12.76 -12.24 9.39
CA LEU A 338 -11.94 -12.49 10.57
C LEU A 338 -10.50 -12.84 10.21
N GLY A 339 -10.28 -13.67 9.19
CA GLY A 339 -8.95 -14.02 8.69
C GLY A 339 -8.18 -12.79 8.21
N ILE A 340 -8.81 -11.96 7.37
CA ILE A 340 -8.22 -10.70 6.89
C ILE A 340 -7.87 -9.79 8.06
N ARG A 341 -8.78 -9.65 9.04
CA ARG A 341 -8.54 -8.82 10.23
C ARG A 341 -7.37 -9.34 11.06
N ILE A 342 -7.32 -10.65 11.31
CA ILE A 342 -6.22 -11.28 12.06
C ILE A 342 -4.89 -11.03 11.34
N ILE A 343 -4.81 -11.31 10.04
CA ILE A 343 -3.61 -11.07 9.24
C ILE A 343 -3.21 -9.60 9.32
N GLY A 344 -4.16 -8.68 9.10
CA GLY A 344 -3.92 -7.24 9.17
C GLY A 344 -3.41 -6.76 10.51
N ASN A 345 -3.99 -7.23 11.62
CA ASN A 345 -3.51 -6.89 12.95
C ASN A 345 -2.04 -7.30 13.14
N HIS A 346 -1.67 -8.51 12.72
CA HIS A 346 -0.31 -9.01 12.90
C HIS A 346 0.68 -8.33 11.95
N HIS A 347 0.23 -7.95 10.76
CA HIS A 347 1.01 -7.17 9.81
C HIS A 347 1.39 -5.82 10.42
N ARG A 348 0.38 -5.05 10.86
CA ARG A 348 0.56 -3.76 11.53
C ARG A 348 1.36 -3.85 12.82
N LEU A 349 1.06 -4.84 13.66
CA LEU A 349 1.75 -5.03 14.93
C LEU A 349 3.25 -5.25 14.72
N LEU A 350 3.63 -6.02 13.69
CA LEU A 350 5.04 -6.26 13.38
C LEU A 350 5.74 -4.97 12.93
N GLU A 351 5.13 -4.24 12.00
CA GLU A 351 5.66 -2.98 11.46
C GLU A 351 5.86 -1.95 12.56
N ASP A 352 4.82 -1.68 13.34
CA ASP A 352 4.88 -0.71 14.43
C ASP A 352 5.87 -1.14 15.52
N PHE A 353 5.94 -2.44 15.84
CA PHE A 353 6.88 -2.95 16.84
C PHE A 353 8.33 -2.76 16.39
N VAL A 354 8.65 -3.11 15.14
CA VAL A 354 10.02 -2.93 14.62
C VAL A 354 10.33 -1.45 14.46
N GLN A 355 9.43 -0.67 13.86
CA GLN A 355 9.62 0.77 13.64
C GLN A 355 9.88 1.52 14.95
N GLU A 356 9.05 1.36 15.97
CA GLU A 356 9.19 2.14 17.21
C GLU A 356 10.51 1.86 17.90
N GLN A 357 10.89 0.58 18.00
CA GLN A 357 12.14 0.16 18.62
C GLN A 357 13.35 0.58 17.78
N TYR A 358 13.26 0.46 16.45
CA TYR A 358 14.29 0.92 15.52
C TYR A 358 14.53 2.42 15.63
N LEU A 359 13.49 3.25 15.48
CA LEU A 359 13.60 4.71 15.51
C LEU A 359 14.09 5.22 16.86
N ALA A 360 13.63 4.63 17.97
CA ALA A 360 14.14 4.97 19.29
C ALA A 360 15.64 4.68 19.41
N GLY A 361 16.09 3.52 18.90
CA GLY A 361 17.51 3.16 18.90
C GLY A 361 18.36 3.98 17.93
N ALA A 362 17.86 4.27 16.72
CA ALA A 362 18.54 5.09 15.73
C ALA A 362 18.78 6.51 16.26
N ARG A 363 17.73 7.16 16.79
CA ARG A 363 17.85 8.49 17.42
C ARG A 363 18.82 8.50 18.60
N ALA A 364 18.83 7.43 19.41
CA ALA A 364 19.78 7.31 20.50
C ALA A 364 21.23 7.23 20.00
N ILE A 365 21.49 6.48 18.94
CA ILE A 365 22.81 6.38 18.30
C ILE A 365 23.23 7.74 17.71
N GLU A 366 22.34 8.40 16.97
CA GLU A 366 22.58 9.74 16.40
C GLU A 366 22.87 10.80 17.47
N ALA A 367 22.20 10.72 18.62
CA ALA A 367 22.44 11.57 19.77
C ALA A 367 23.72 11.24 20.56
N GLY A 368 24.54 10.28 20.11
CA GLY A 368 25.77 9.88 20.79
C GLY A 368 25.55 8.99 22.02
N HIS A 369 24.38 8.35 22.14
CA HIS A 369 23.99 7.46 23.24
C HIS A 369 23.69 6.02 22.76
N PRO A 370 24.62 5.34 22.06
CA PRO A 370 24.39 4.01 21.51
C PRO A 370 24.08 2.95 22.57
N GLU A 371 24.47 3.16 23.83
CA GLU A 371 24.12 2.30 24.97
C GLU A 371 22.61 2.28 25.29
N ARG A 372 21.87 3.33 24.90
CA ARG A 372 20.41 3.40 25.06
C ARG A 372 19.66 2.65 23.96
N ALA A 373 20.33 2.29 22.86
CA ALA A 373 19.75 1.49 21.80
C ALA A 373 19.80 -0.01 22.14
N LEU A 374 18.71 -0.72 21.85
CA LEU A 374 18.69 -2.18 22.00
C LEU A 374 19.84 -2.82 21.22
N PRO A 375 20.54 -3.85 21.76
CA PRO A 375 21.59 -4.55 21.03
C PRO A 375 21.15 -5.06 19.64
N ALA A 376 19.90 -5.51 19.52
CA ALA A 376 19.33 -5.96 18.25
C ALA A 376 19.17 -4.83 17.23
N VAL A 377 18.83 -3.61 17.65
CA VAL A 377 18.73 -2.44 16.76
C VAL A 377 20.11 -2.01 16.27
N ARG A 378 21.11 -2.02 17.16
CA ARG A 378 22.50 -1.77 16.77
C ARG A 378 23.02 -2.79 15.76
N ASP A 379 22.74 -4.08 15.98
CA ASP A 379 23.12 -5.13 15.03
C ASP A 379 22.39 -4.99 13.69
N LEU A 380 21.10 -4.66 13.72
CA LEU A 380 20.31 -4.41 12.51
C LEU A 380 20.89 -3.24 11.71
N ILE A 381 21.18 -2.09 12.32
CA ILE A 381 21.78 -0.92 11.63
C ILE A 381 23.13 -1.29 11.02
N ARG A 382 24.00 -1.96 11.79
CA ARG A 382 25.31 -2.42 11.33
C ARG A 382 25.18 -3.33 10.10
N ARG A 383 24.25 -4.29 10.12
CA ARG A 383 24.00 -5.22 9.01
C ARG A 383 23.38 -4.52 7.80
N ALA A 384 22.46 -3.60 8.03
CA ALA A 384 21.87 -2.77 6.98
C ALA A 384 22.96 -2.00 6.25
N GLN A 385 23.82 -1.30 6.98
CA GLN A 385 24.95 -0.54 6.41
C GLN A 385 25.95 -1.45 5.68
N ALA A 386 26.20 -2.66 6.18
CA ALA A 386 27.05 -3.63 5.50
C ALA A 386 26.45 -4.12 4.17
N GLY A 387 25.11 -4.24 4.09
CA GLY A 387 24.41 -4.80 2.94
C GLY A 387 24.40 -6.33 2.90
N ASP A 388 23.83 -6.89 1.83
CA ASP A 388 23.76 -8.33 1.55
C ASP A 388 24.40 -8.63 0.18
N ASP A 389 25.70 -8.95 0.17
CA ASP A 389 26.46 -9.26 -1.05
C ASP A 389 25.89 -10.44 -1.85
N ALA A 390 25.29 -11.42 -1.16
CA ALA A 390 24.72 -12.58 -1.82
C ALA A 390 23.43 -12.21 -2.55
N PHE A 391 22.61 -11.35 -1.96
CA PHE A 391 21.48 -10.73 -2.63
C PHE A 391 21.92 -9.84 -3.80
N GLU A 392 22.89 -8.96 -3.60
CA GLU A 392 23.39 -8.08 -4.67
C GLU A 392 23.88 -8.88 -5.88
N ARG A 393 24.66 -9.95 -5.68
CA ARG A 393 25.10 -10.85 -6.75
C ARG A 393 23.92 -11.48 -7.50
N ARG A 394 22.85 -11.88 -6.80
CA ARG A 394 21.64 -12.41 -7.43
C ARG A 394 20.96 -11.36 -8.32
N CYS A 395 20.84 -10.12 -7.82
CA CYS A 395 20.30 -9.00 -8.59
C CYS A 395 21.14 -8.73 -9.84
N ARG A 396 22.46 -8.61 -9.71
CA ARG A 396 23.36 -8.37 -10.87
C ARG A 396 23.25 -9.48 -11.91
N ASN A 397 23.18 -10.75 -11.48
CA ASN A 397 22.97 -11.87 -12.39
C ASN A 397 21.61 -11.81 -13.09
N ALA A 398 20.55 -11.41 -12.38
CA ALA A 398 19.22 -11.24 -12.97
C ALA A 398 19.19 -10.07 -13.97
N LEU A 399 19.83 -8.94 -13.64
CA LEU A 399 19.96 -7.78 -14.51
C LEU A 399 20.73 -8.11 -15.79
N ALA A 400 21.84 -8.83 -15.69
CA ALA A 400 22.60 -9.29 -16.86
C ALA A 400 21.73 -10.17 -17.78
N ARG A 401 20.95 -11.11 -17.21
CA ARG A 401 19.98 -11.93 -17.97
C ARG A 401 18.85 -11.11 -18.58
N ALA A 402 18.42 -10.03 -17.91
CA ALA A 402 17.42 -9.11 -18.42
C ALA A 402 17.97 -8.18 -19.53
N GLY A 403 19.29 -8.19 -19.75
CA GLY A 403 19.95 -7.48 -20.84
C GLY A 403 20.71 -6.21 -20.41
N LEU A 404 20.93 -5.97 -19.12
CA LEU A 404 21.75 -4.84 -18.67
C LEU A 404 23.16 -4.94 -19.26
N GLY A 405 23.60 -3.89 -19.95
CA GLY A 405 24.88 -3.84 -20.68
C GLY A 405 24.88 -4.48 -22.08
N ALA A 406 23.86 -5.27 -22.42
CA ALA A 406 23.70 -5.85 -23.75
C ALA A 406 22.64 -5.12 -24.61
N ARG A 407 21.59 -4.61 -23.96
CA ARG A 407 20.56 -3.77 -24.58
C ARG A 407 21.01 -2.30 -24.59
N ALA A 408 20.34 -1.48 -25.41
CA ALA A 408 20.59 -0.05 -25.38
C ALA A 408 20.16 0.55 -24.04
N LYS A 409 20.80 1.66 -23.66
CA LYS A 409 20.50 2.36 -22.41
C LYS A 409 19.02 2.77 -22.33
N GLY A 410 18.48 2.67 -21.14
CA GLY A 410 17.08 2.84 -20.83
C GLY A 410 16.23 1.60 -21.10
N GLN A 411 16.66 0.59 -21.87
CA GLN A 411 15.77 -0.50 -22.30
C GLN A 411 15.62 -1.67 -21.32
N THR A 412 16.42 -1.70 -20.26
CA THR A 412 16.35 -2.77 -19.25
C THR A 412 15.43 -2.34 -18.11
N PRO A 413 14.40 -3.12 -17.74
CA PRO A 413 13.50 -2.77 -16.64
C PRO A 413 14.13 -3.12 -15.29
N TYR A 414 15.20 -2.41 -14.93
CA TYR A 414 16.10 -2.85 -13.88
C TYR A 414 15.50 -2.76 -12.47
N ALA A 415 14.61 -1.80 -12.21
CA ALA A 415 13.95 -1.70 -10.91
C ALA A 415 12.95 -2.84 -10.71
N ARG A 416 12.18 -3.20 -11.77
CA ARG A 416 11.33 -4.40 -11.74
C ARG A 416 12.13 -5.67 -11.45
N VAL A 417 13.28 -5.83 -12.11
CA VAL A 417 14.14 -7.02 -11.94
C VAL A 417 14.70 -7.10 -10.52
N ILE A 418 15.16 -5.97 -9.95
CA ILE A 418 15.63 -5.92 -8.55
C ILE A 418 14.47 -6.28 -7.60
N ALA A 419 13.28 -5.71 -7.81
CA ALA A 419 12.08 -6.00 -7.03
C ALA A 419 11.67 -7.48 -7.10
N GLU A 420 11.74 -8.12 -8.27
CA GLU A 420 11.45 -9.55 -8.43
C GLU A 420 12.43 -10.43 -7.62
N VAL A 421 13.72 -10.12 -7.65
CA VAL A 421 14.73 -10.83 -6.83
C VAL A 421 14.51 -10.58 -5.33
N MET A 422 14.06 -9.39 -4.95
CA MET A 422 13.68 -9.08 -3.56
C MET A 422 12.54 -10.00 -3.09
N ILE A 423 11.48 -10.13 -3.89
CA ILE A 423 10.35 -11.02 -3.58
C ILE A 423 10.81 -12.47 -3.43
N GLU A 424 11.67 -12.95 -4.33
CA GLU A 424 12.24 -14.30 -4.25
C GLU A 424 13.04 -14.53 -2.97
N ALA A 425 13.74 -13.51 -2.47
CA ALA A 425 14.51 -13.60 -1.23
C ALA A 425 13.63 -13.48 0.03
N SER A 426 12.60 -12.62 -0.01
CA SER A 426 11.79 -12.25 1.16
C SER A 426 10.57 -13.15 1.38
N ALA A 427 9.94 -13.68 0.33
CA ALA A 427 8.71 -14.46 0.46
C ALA A 427 8.84 -15.74 1.32
N PRO A 428 9.94 -16.53 1.24
CA PRO A 428 10.12 -17.70 2.10
C PRO A 428 10.24 -17.35 3.59
N GLU A 429 10.61 -16.12 3.92
CA GLU A 429 10.82 -15.63 5.28
C GLU A 429 9.54 -15.10 5.94
N ALA A 430 8.48 -14.88 5.16
CA ALA A 430 7.22 -14.34 5.64
C ALA A 430 6.50 -15.29 6.63
N ALA A 431 6.48 -16.60 6.35
CA ALA A 431 5.85 -17.55 7.26
C ALA A 431 6.56 -17.61 8.63
N PRO A 432 7.90 -17.73 8.71
CA PRO A 432 8.64 -17.60 9.97
C PRO A 432 8.36 -16.31 10.74
N ILE A 433 8.37 -15.14 10.09
CA ILE A 433 8.16 -13.87 10.79
C ILE A 433 6.73 -13.75 11.31
N TYR A 434 5.72 -14.15 10.53
CA TYR A 434 4.34 -14.18 11.00
C TYR A 434 4.12 -15.11 12.19
N ARG A 435 4.77 -16.30 12.22
CA ARG A 435 4.72 -17.18 13.41
C ARG A 435 5.31 -16.52 14.64
N ALA A 436 6.44 -15.83 14.47
CA ALA A 436 7.09 -15.12 15.57
C ALA A 436 6.20 -13.96 16.07
N THR A 437 5.65 -13.14 15.17
CA THR A 437 4.72 -12.07 15.52
C THR A 437 3.47 -12.60 16.22
N ARG A 438 2.86 -13.65 15.68
CA ARG A 438 1.70 -14.30 16.32
C ARG A 438 2.01 -14.78 17.73
N LYS A 439 3.22 -15.29 17.97
CA LYS A 439 3.63 -15.78 19.29
C LYS A 439 3.83 -14.67 20.32
N ILE A 440 4.33 -13.51 19.90
CA ILE A 440 4.42 -12.34 20.80
C ILE A 440 3.12 -11.55 20.88
N SER A 441 2.13 -11.77 20.00
CA SER A 441 0.87 -11.02 20.04
C SER A 441 -0.06 -11.49 21.18
N LYS A 442 -0.81 -10.56 21.79
CA LYS A 442 -1.89 -10.90 22.71
C LYS A 442 -2.98 -11.74 22.04
N LYS A 443 -3.60 -12.64 22.80
CA LYS A 443 -4.71 -13.50 22.33
C LYS A 443 -5.91 -12.72 21.76
N SER A 444 -6.11 -11.47 22.15
CA SER A 444 -7.16 -10.60 21.58
C SER A 444 -6.99 -10.44 20.07
N LEU A 445 -5.76 -10.27 19.57
CA LEU A 445 -5.49 -10.11 18.15
C LEU A 445 -5.66 -11.41 17.36
N GLN A 446 -5.30 -12.55 17.97
CA GLN A 446 -5.57 -13.88 17.43
C GLN A 446 -7.08 -14.17 17.33
N ARG A 447 -7.91 -13.49 18.13
CA ARG A 447 -9.37 -13.66 18.14
C ARG A 447 -10.11 -12.57 17.36
N GLY A 448 -9.44 -11.90 16.42
CA GLY A 448 -10.06 -10.88 15.57
C GLY A 448 -10.45 -9.60 16.32
N GLY A 449 -9.74 -9.29 17.43
CA GLY A 449 -9.70 -7.94 18.00
C GLY A 449 -9.16 -6.91 16.98
N VAL A 450 -9.00 -5.66 17.37
CA VAL A 450 -8.51 -4.61 16.48
C VAL A 450 -7.25 -4.00 17.08
N TYR A 451 -6.18 -3.99 16.30
CA TYR A 451 -5.00 -3.17 16.55
C TYR A 451 -4.91 -2.08 15.47
N ASP A 452 -4.88 -0.82 15.92
CA ASP A 452 -4.75 0.32 15.03
C ASP A 452 -4.18 1.51 15.80
N LYS A 453 -2.97 1.94 15.42
CA LYS A 453 -2.30 3.09 16.02
C LYS A 453 -3.07 4.39 15.81
N GLN A 454 -3.85 4.50 14.73
CA GLN A 454 -4.70 5.66 14.45
C GLN A 454 -5.86 5.78 15.45
N LEU A 455 -6.23 4.67 16.11
CA LEU A 455 -7.18 4.66 17.22
C LEU A 455 -6.53 4.94 18.59
N GLY A 456 -5.24 5.33 18.60
CA GLY A 456 -4.49 5.63 19.82
C GLY A 456 -3.96 4.40 20.55
N HIS A 457 -3.94 3.23 19.90
CA HIS A 457 -3.37 2.01 20.48
C HIS A 457 -1.84 2.10 20.52
N ASP A 458 -1.24 1.78 21.68
CA ASP A 458 0.20 1.60 21.82
C ASP A 458 0.59 0.17 21.43
N VAL A 459 1.66 -0.02 20.64
CA VAL A 459 2.09 -1.37 20.21
C VAL A 459 2.45 -2.27 21.39
N MET A 460 3.02 -1.69 22.45
CA MET A 460 3.45 -2.41 23.64
C MET A 460 2.27 -2.99 24.42
N ASP A 461 1.08 -2.39 24.28
CA ASP A 461 -0.16 -2.92 24.86
C ASP A 461 -0.68 -4.17 24.15
N PHE A 462 -0.09 -4.56 23.02
CA PHE A 462 -0.56 -5.70 22.22
C PHE A 462 0.49 -6.81 22.04
N VAL A 463 1.66 -6.66 22.68
CA VAL A 463 2.72 -7.68 22.70
C VAL A 463 2.92 -8.31 24.10
N GLU A 464 3.41 -9.55 24.11
CA GLU A 464 3.77 -10.39 25.25
C GLU A 464 5.23 -10.84 25.03
N LEU A 465 6.18 -10.05 25.54
CA LEU A 465 7.61 -10.28 25.28
C LEU A 465 8.24 -11.29 26.24
N GLU A 466 7.82 -11.30 27.50
CA GLU A 466 8.33 -12.20 28.53
C GLU A 466 8.02 -13.66 28.17
N GLY A 467 9.05 -14.52 28.17
CA GLY A 467 8.93 -15.94 27.80
C GLY A 467 8.85 -16.18 26.28
N ASN A 468 8.92 -15.12 25.45
CA ASN A 468 8.90 -15.20 23.99
C ASN A 468 10.21 -14.70 23.34
N GLU A 469 11.33 -14.71 24.06
CA GLU A 469 12.61 -14.13 23.64
C GLU A 469 13.14 -14.74 22.34
N LYS A 470 12.88 -16.04 22.11
CA LYS A 470 13.22 -16.72 20.85
C LYS A 470 12.49 -16.11 19.65
N HIS A 471 11.21 -15.75 19.83
CA HIS A 471 10.38 -15.18 18.78
C HIS A 471 10.77 -13.72 18.50
N VAL A 472 11.03 -12.94 19.56
CA VAL A 472 11.59 -11.59 19.43
C VAL A 472 12.93 -11.61 18.67
N ARG A 473 13.82 -12.53 19.00
CA ARG A 473 15.09 -12.72 18.26
C ARG A 473 14.87 -13.08 16.80
N THR A 474 13.86 -13.90 16.51
CA THR A 474 13.51 -14.28 15.12
C THR A 474 13.04 -13.07 14.33
N ILE A 475 12.21 -12.20 14.93
CA ILE A 475 11.75 -10.95 14.30
C ILE A 475 12.95 -10.05 13.96
N TRP A 476 13.85 -9.81 14.92
CA TRP A 476 15.02 -8.97 14.69
C TRP A 476 16.00 -9.55 13.67
N GLU A 477 16.25 -10.86 13.69
CA GLU A 477 17.12 -11.52 12.72
C GLU A 477 16.58 -11.42 11.27
N LEU A 478 15.28 -11.61 11.11
CA LEU A 478 14.63 -11.49 9.80
C LEU A 478 14.57 -10.03 9.34
N SER A 479 14.29 -9.10 10.25
CA SER A 479 14.30 -7.66 9.95
C SER A 479 15.69 -7.18 9.54
N ALA A 480 16.76 -7.63 10.23
CA ALA A 480 18.12 -7.27 9.88
C ALA A 480 18.55 -7.78 8.50
N ARG A 481 18.07 -8.97 8.09
CA ARG A 481 18.26 -9.47 6.71
C ARG A 481 17.50 -8.64 5.69
N ALA A 482 16.24 -8.30 5.97
CA ALA A 482 15.43 -7.43 5.12
C ALA A 482 16.13 -6.09 4.88
N PHE A 483 16.57 -5.42 5.95
CA PHE A 483 17.24 -4.12 5.87
C PHE A 483 18.53 -4.19 5.04
N ALA A 484 19.35 -5.22 5.24
CA ALA A 484 20.57 -5.43 4.46
C ALA A 484 20.29 -5.59 2.96
N ARG A 485 19.23 -6.32 2.59
CA ARG A 485 18.82 -6.48 1.18
C ARG A 485 18.32 -5.17 0.59
N VAL A 486 17.48 -4.42 1.33
CA VAL A 486 16.95 -3.13 0.88
C VAL A 486 18.10 -2.16 0.61
N VAL A 487 19.04 -2.03 1.55
CA VAL A 487 20.21 -1.17 1.35
C VAL A 487 21.03 -1.59 0.13
N SER A 488 21.28 -2.89 -0.07
CA SER A 488 21.95 -3.38 -1.28
C SER A 488 21.15 -3.11 -2.56
N ALA A 489 19.82 -3.23 -2.53
CA ALA A 489 18.95 -2.93 -3.65
C ALA A 489 19.00 -1.45 -4.03
N ILE A 490 18.93 -0.54 -3.05
CA ILE A 490 18.99 0.91 -3.24
C ILE A 490 20.35 1.32 -3.83
N ARG A 491 21.46 0.80 -3.27
CA ARG A 491 22.81 1.05 -3.81
C ARG A 491 22.95 0.57 -5.25
N LEU A 492 22.45 -0.62 -5.55
CA LEU A 492 22.50 -1.18 -6.89
C LEU A 492 21.62 -0.40 -7.87
N TRP A 493 20.42 0.01 -7.44
CA TRP A 493 19.53 0.83 -8.26
C TRP A 493 20.18 2.18 -8.58
N ASP A 494 20.76 2.87 -7.60
CA ASP A 494 21.48 4.14 -7.82
C ASP A 494 22.65 3.95 -8.79
N GLU A 495 23.48 2.92 -8.59
CA GLU A 495 24.59 2.61 -9.50
C GLU A 495 24.12 2.42 -10.95
N VAL A 496 23.03 1.66 -11.15
CA VAL A 496 22.47 1.42 -12.49
C VAL A 496 21.85 2.71 -13.04
N PHE A 497 21.06 3.42 -12.24
CA PHE A 497 20.44 4.69 -12.64
C PHE A 497 21.50 5.69 -13.13
N GLN A 498 22.57 5.91 -12.36
CA GLN A 498 23.67 6.80 -12.75
C GLN A 498 24.32 6.36 -14.06
N ARG A 499 24.57 5.05 -14.25
CA ARG A 499 25.14 4.53 -15.51
C ARG A 499 24.24 4.77 -16.71
N GLU A 500 22.94 4.75 -16.51
CA GLU A 500 21.93 4.89 -17.57
C GLU A 500 21.63 6.35 -17.92
N THR A 501 21.96 7.31 -17.05
CA THR A 501 21.62 8.73 -17.24
C THR A 501 22.81 9.69 -17.33
N SER A 502 23.96 9.40 -16.70
CA SER A 502 25.04 10.39 -16.51
C SER A 502 26.02 10.55 -17.68
N ASP A 503 26.01 9.66 -18.67
CA ASP A 503 26.92 9.70 -19.83
C ASP A 503 26.49 10.71 -20.90
N VAL A 504 25.32 11.32 -20.75
CA VAL A 504 24.77 12.29 -21.68
C VAL A 504 24.35 13.54 -20.94
N ALA A 505 24.60 14.72 -21.52
CA ALA A 505 24.14 15.97 -20.94
C ALA A 505 22.60 16.05 -21.01
N ALA A 506 21.96 16.36 -19.89
CA ALA A 506 20.51 16.55 -19.83
C ALA A 506 20.05 17.60 -20.85
N GLY A 507 18.94 17.31 -21.55
CA GLY A 507 18.39 18.17 -22.60
C GLY A 507 19.15 18.13 -23.94
N SER A 508 20.26 17.40 -24.04
CA SER A 508 20.93 17.17 -25.32
C SER A 508 20.05 16.32 -26.26
N PRO A 509 20.23 16.39 -27.59
CA PRO A 509 19.48 15.55 -28.54
C PRO A 509 19.55 14.06 -28.23
N GLU A 510 20.71 13.56 -27.78
CA GLU A 510 20.88 12.16 -27.39
C GLU A 510 20.09 11.82 -26.12
N ALA A 511 20.16 12.67 -25.09
CA ALA A 511 19.39 12.47 -23.86
C ALA A 511 17.88 12.51 -24.11
N LEU A 512 17.40 13.43 -24.96
CA LEU A 512 16.00 13.52 -25.35
C LEU A 512 15.54 12.32 -26.17
N ALA A 513 16.37 11.81 -27.09
CA ALA A 513 16.07 10.58 -27.82
C ALA A 513 15.96 9.37 -26.88
N ARG A 514 16.86 9.28 -25.88
CA ARG A 514 16.81 8.23 -24.86
C ARG A 514 15.57 8.35 -23.98
N ALA A 515 15.24 9.56 -23.52
CA ALA A 515 14.02 9.84 -22.76
C ALA A 515 12.76 9.47 -23.56
N ALA A 516 12.70 9.80 -24.85
CA ALA A 516 11.60 9.43 -25.72
C ALA A 516 11.43 7.91 -25.85
N ALA A 517 12.52 7.16 -26.00
CA ALA A 517 12.49 5.70 -26.02
C ALA A 517 12.02 5.08 -24.68
N ILE A 518 12.27 5.76 -23.57
CA ILE A 518 11.72 5.37 -22.25
C ILE A 518 10.22 5.64 -22.19
N VAL A 519 9.77 6.81 -22.66
CA VAL A 519 8.33 7.12 -22.74
C VAL A 519 7.58 6.09 -23.60
N ASP A 520 8.14 5.65 -24.74
CA ASP A 520 7.48 4.66 -25.59
C ASP A 520 7.16 3.37 -24.85
N ARG A 521 8.14 2.82 -24.11
CA ARG A 521 7.95 1.59 -23.34
C ARG A 521 7.02 1.78 -22.17
N LEU A 522 7.11 2.94 -21.49
CA LEU A 522 6.16 3.31 -20.44
C LEU A 522 4.73 3.29 -21.01
N VAL A 523 4.51 3.91 -22.18
CA VAL A 523 3.20 3.95 -22.85
C VAL A 523 2.71 2.56 -23.22
N GLU A 524 3.54 1.74 -23.87
CA GLU A 524 3.18 0.36 -24.22
C GLU A 524 2.77 -0.45 -22.99
N ARG A 525 3.56 -0.37 -21.90
CA ARG A 525 3.28 -1.09 -20.66
C ARG A 525 2.00 -0.59 -19.98
N GLN A 526 1.83 0.72 -19.87
CA GLN A 526 0.66 1.29 -19.19
C GLN A 526 -0.62 1.04 -19.97
N LEU A 527 -0.62 1.15 -21.30
CA LEU A 527 -1.79 0.82 -22.11
C LEU A 527 -2.21 -0.64 -21.95
N ALA A 528 -1.25 -1.57 -21.95
CA ALA A 528 -1.54 -2.98 -21.70
C ALA A 528 -2.13 -3.23 -20.30
N ALA A 529 -1.62 -2.53 -19.29
CA ALA A 529 -2.13 -2.64 -17.93
C ALA A 529 -3.54 -2.04 -17.76
N LEU A 530 -3.80 -0.90 -18.39
CA LEU A 530 -5.12 -0.25 -18.46
C LEU A 530 -6.15 -1.16 -19.14
N GLU A 531 -5.80 -1.75 -20.29
CA GLU A 531 -6.66 -2.70 -20.99
C GLU A 531 -6.97 -3.94 -20.13
N ALA A 532 -5.95 -4.47 -19.43
CA ALA A 532 -6.13 -5.60 -18.54
C ALA A 532 -7.05 -5.27 -17.35
N ALA A 533 -6.92 -4.07 -16.77
CA ALA A 533 -7.80 -3.59 -15.71
C ALA A 533 -9.24 -3.41 -16.20
N GLU A 534 -9.42 -2.87 -17.40
CA GLU A 534 -10.73 -2.73 -18.06
C GLU A 534 -11.39 -4.09 -18.32
N ALA A 535 -10.64 -5.07 -18.81
CA ALA A 535 -11.15 -6.42 -19.03
C ALA A 535 -11.67 -7.02 -17.72
N ARG A 536 -10.86 -6.99 -16.65
CA ARG A 536 -11.28 -7.46 -15.33
C ARG A 536 -12.51 -6.72 -14.81
N ARG A 537 -12.59 -5.41 -15.05
CA ARG A 537 -13.75 -4.58 -14.64
C ARG A 537 -15.02 -4.96 -15.39
N ARG A 538 -14.94 -5.24 -16.70
CA ARG A 538 -16.08 -5.75 -17.48
C ARG A 538 -16.56 -7.08 -16.94
N ASP A 539 -15.64 -8.02 -16.68
CA ASP A 539 -15.97 -9.34 -16.14
C ASP A 539 -16.66 -9.21 -14.77
N TYR A 540 -16.10 -8.39 -13.88
CA TYR A 540 -16.69 -8.09 -12.57
C TYR A 540 -18.11 -7.53 -12.69
N LEU A 541 -18.34 -6.55 -13.56
CA LEU A 541 -19.66 -5.96 -13.74
C LEU A 541 -20.66 -6.98 -14.29
N GLN A 542 -20.24 -7.86 -15.19
CA GLN A 542 -21.09 -8.93 -15.73
C GLN A 542 -21.47 -9.96 -14.65
N GLU A 543 -20.52 -10.36 -13.79
CA GLU A 543 -20.77 -11.25 -12.67
C GLU A 543 -21.75 -10.62 -11.67
N VAL A 544 -21.54 -9.36 -11.31
CA VAL A 544 -22.40 -8.63 -10.38
C VAL A 544 -23.81 -8.45 -10.94
N GLU A 545 -23.95 -8.09 -12.22
CA GLU A 545 -25.25 -7.97 -12.90
C GLU A 545 -26.00 -9.30 -12.93
N THR A 546 -25.28 -10.41 -13.14
CA THR A 546 -25.87 -11.75 -13.12
C THR A 546 -26.40 -12.08 -11.72
N ARG A 547 -25.59 -11.88 -10.67
CA ARG A 547 -26.03 -12.07 -9.28
C ARG A 547 -27.24 -11.20 -8.93
N TRP A 548 -27.24 -9.93 -9.34
CA TRP A 548 -28.35 -9.02 -9.08
C TRP A 548 -29.66 -9.49 -9.72
N ARG A 549 -29.61 -9.97 -10.97
CA ARG A 549 -30.77 -10.52 -11.66
C ARG A 549 -31.30 -11.77 -10.95
N GLU A 550 -30.40 -12.67 -10.55
CA GLU A 550 -30.76 -13.88 -9.79
C GLU A 550 -31.44 -13.54 -8.45
N GLU A 551 -30.91 -12.57 -7.71
CA GLU A 551 -31.50 -12.11 -6.45
C GLU A 551 -32.88 -11.46 -6.65
N LYS A 552 -33.04 -10.63 -7.68
CA LYS A 552 -34.35 -10.06 -8.03
C LYS A 552 -35.36 -11.12 -8.45
N GLU A 553 -34.93 -12.09 -9.26
CA GLU A 553 -35.80 -13.19 -9.67
C GLU A 553 -36.22 -14.02 -8.44
N ALA A 554 -35.27 -14.35 -7.55
CA ALA A 554 -35.55 -15.08 -6.31
C ALA A 554 -36.53 -14.32 -5.40
N ALA A 555 -36.40 -12.99 -5.29
CA ALA A 555 -37.32 -12.14 -4.53
C ALA A 555 -38.72 -12.06 -5.16
N SER A 556 -38.82 -12.15 -6.49
CA SER A 556 -40.10 -12.12 -7.23
C SER A 556 -40.85 -13.46 -7.20
N ARG A 557 -40.15 -14.58 -6.94
CA ARG A 557 -40.78 -15.90 -6.86
C ARG A 557 -41.65 -15.97 -5.60
N PRO A 558 -42.95 -16.34 -5.71
CA PRO A 558 -43.79 -16.51 -4.55
C PRO A 558 -43.15 -17.53 -3.60
N GLY A 559 -42.85 -17.11 -2.37
CA GLY A 559 -42.19 -17.96 -1.38
C GLY A 559 -42.94 -19.29 -1.19
N PHE A 560 -42.24 -20.36 -0.84
CA PHE A 560 -42.79 -21.72 -0.70
C PHE A 560 -44.10 -21.77 0.13
N LEU A 561 -44.21 -20.93 1.17
CA LEU A 561 -45.42 -20.79 1.99
C LEU A 561 -46.60 -20.09 1.27
N SER A 562 -46.35 -19.20 0.32
CA SER A 562 -47.39 -18.59 -0.52
C SER A 562 -47.93 -19.56 -1.59
N ARG A 563 -47.09 -20.48 -2.08
CA ARG A 563 -47.52 -21.61 -2.94
C ARG A 563 -48.41 -22.59 -2.15
N ILE A 564 -48.08 -22.87 -0.89
CA ILE A 564 -48.92 -23.69 -0.01
C ILE A 564 -50.25 -22.99 0.33
N LYS A 565 -50.25 -21.68 0.63
CA LYS A 565 -51.50 -20.92 0.87
C LYS A 565 -52.40 -20.80 -0.37
N GLY A 566 -51.83 -20.76 -1.58
CA GLY A 566 -52.58 -20.82 -2.83
C GLY A 566 -53.27 -22.18 -3.03
N TRP A 567 -52.66 -23.27 -2.57
CA TRP A 567 -53.22 -24.62 -2.67
C TRP A 567 -54.42 -24.84 -1.73
N PHE A 568 -54.43 -24.18 -0.57
CA PHE A 568 -55.54 -24.24 0.39
C PHE A 568 -56.67 -23.23 0.15
N ARG A 569 -56.53 -22.33 -0.83
CA ARG A 569 -57.61 -21.40 -1.25
C ARG A 569 -58.26 -21.79 -2.58
N GLY A 570 -57.82 -22.89 -3.21
CA GLY A 570 -58.32 -23.42 -4.47
C GLY A 570 -59.04 -24.77 -4.34
N ARG A 571 -59.74 -24.99 -3.21
CA ARG A 571 -60.72 -26.07 -3.06
C ARG A 571 -61.97 -25.55 -2.40
#